data_AF-A0A4P6YX60-F1
#
_entry.id   AF-A0A4P6YX60-F1
#
_cell.length_a   1.000
_cell.length_b   1.000
_cell.length_c   1.000
_cell.angle_alpha   90.00
_cell.angle_beta   90.00
_cell.angle_gamma   90.00
#
_symmetry.space_group_name_H-M   'P 1'
#
loop_
_entity.id
_entity.type
_entity.pdbx_description
1 polymer ?
#
loop_
_entity_poly.entity_id
_entity_poly.type
_entity_poly.pdbx_seq_one_letter_code
_entity_poly.pdbx_strand_id
1 'polypeptide(L)'
;MSKKSDNLFKQIYKWYKNIMATDEQQKAAMNVKAHRVTINDVLYYVGRAQVSDIKEILDVERAVYDGQTPWNEKAFASELRRKSDRLYLVVRKNDRMVAFIGSSYSRGAKDLHVTNIAVLPEWQRKGIATFLLNTIIHKATKIDAKQVSLEVRASNEKAQKTYASLGFESHGVQAGYYFGDHEDAIDMVLPLKEKE
;
A
#
# COMPACT_ATOMS: atom_id res chain seq x y z
N MET A 1 21.39 38.41 -27.59
CA MET A 1 20.89 37.08 -27.13
C MET A 1 19.74 37.34 -26.16
N SER A 2 18.59 36.74 -26.46
CA SER A 2 17.25 37.36 -26.38
C SER A 2 16.46 36.98 -25.13
N LYS A 3 15.64 37.91 -24.60
CA LYS A 3 14.63 37.77 -23.52
C LYS A 3 13.81 36.45 -23.52
N LYS A 4 13.76 35.74 -24.64
CA LYS A 4 13.16 34.40 -24.77
C LYS A 4 13.89 33.31 -23.98
N SER A 5 15.24 33.33 -23.89
CA SER A 5 15.99 32.34 -23.10
C SER A 5 15.70 32.50 -21.60
N ASP A 6 15.68 33.73 -21.11
CA ASP A 6 15.43 34.03 -19.70
C ASP A 6 14.02 33.65 -19.25
N ASN A 7 13.03 33.74 -20.15
CA ASN A 7 11.67 33.30 -19.89
C ASN A 7 11.58 31.76 -19.83
N LEU A 8 12.27 31.06 -20.74
CA LEU A 8 12.33 29.59 -20.73
C LEU A 8 13.00 29.05 -19.47
N PHE A 9 14.13 29.63 -19.05
CA PHE A 9 14.79 29.25 -17.79
C PHE A 9 13.90 29.49 -16.57
N LYS A 10 13.16 30.61 -16.51
CA LYS A 10 12.19 30.86 -15.42
C LYS A 10 11.06 29.84 -15.40
N GLN A 11 10.56 29.43 -16.57
CA GLN A 11 9.51 28.41 -16.66
C GLN A 11 10.01 27.04 -16.22
N ILE A 12 11.20 26.61 -16.68
CA ILE A 12 11.83 25.35 -16.27
C ILE A 12 12.11 25.34 -14.77
N TYR A 13 12.63 26.45 -14.23
CA TYR A 13 12.91 26.59 -12.80
C TYR A 13 11.64 26.53 -11.94
N LYS A 14 10.56 27.20 -12.38
CA LYS A 14 9.25 27.14 -11.71
C LYS A 14 8.67 25.72 -11.77
N TRP A 15 8.75 25.06 -12.91
CA TRP A 15 8.35 23.67 -13.08
C TRP A 15 9.13 22.73 -12.15
N TYR A 16 10.46 22.86 -12.11
CA TYR A 16 11.32 22.07 -11.22
C TYR A 16 10.98 22.29 -9.74
N LYS A 17 10.82 23.55 -9.30
CA LYS A 17 10.41 23.87 -7.93
C LYS A 17 9.07 23.26 -7.57
N ASN A 18 8.10 23.32 -8.48
CA ASN A 18 6.78 22.73 -8.27
C ASN A 18 6.88 21.21 -8.13
N ILE A 19 7.70 20.54 -8.94
CA ILE A 19 7.96 19.10 -8.81
C ILE A 19 8.55 18.77 -7.44
N MET A 20 9.60 19.48 -7.03
CA MET A 20 10.26 19.24 -5.74
C MET A 20 9.31 19.47 -4.55
N ALA A 21 8.49 20.51 -4.59
CA ALA A 21 7.48 20.77 -3.57
C ALA A 21 6.41 19.66 -3.51
N THR A 22 5.97 19.18 -4.68
CA THR A 22 5.00 18.07 -4.78
C THR A 22 5.61 16.77 -4.22
N ASP A 23 6.90 16.52 -4.48
CA ASP A 23 7.64 15.37 -3.94
C ASP A 23 7.70 15.39 -2.41
N GLU A 24 8.02 16.55 -1.82
CA GLU A 24 8.08 16.70 -0.37
C GLU A 24 6.69 16.56 0.28
N GLN A 25 5.67 17.16 -0.31
CA GLN A 25 4.29 17.02 0.16
C GLN A 25 3.83 15.57 0.12
N GLN A 26 4.10 14.84 -0.98
CA GLN A 26 3.78 13.43 -1.09
C GLN A 26 4.54 12.59 -0.05
N LYS A 27 5.85 12.81 0.12
CA LYS A 27 6.65 12.13 1.15
C LYS A 27 6.08 12.36 2.54
N ALA A 28 5.70 13.60 2.87
CA ALA A 28 5.11 13.95 4.14
C ALA A 28 3.73 13.28 4.33
N ALA A 29 2.89 13.30 3.30
CA ALA A 29 1.58 12.65 3.32
C ALA A 29 1.70 11.14 3.50
N MET A 30 2.65 10.48 2.84
CA MET A 30 2.94 9.04 2.94
C MET A 30 3.69 8.64 4.21
N ASN A 31 4.07 9.60 5.04
CA ASN A 31 4.73 9.29 6.31
C ASN A 31 3.71 8.81 7.35
N VAL A 32 4.08 7.75 8.07
CA VAL A 32 3.32 7.22 9.21
C VAL A 32 4.31 7.05 10.34
N LYS A 33 4.16 7.89 11.38
CA LYS A 33 4.93 7.72 12.61
C LYS A 33 4.43 6.49 13.34
N ALA A 34 5.33 5.81 14.03
CA ALA A 34 4.93 4.67 14.80
C ALA A 34 4.14 5.10 16.05
N HIS A 35 3.03 4.41 16.31
CA HIS A 35 2.07 4.78 17.36
C HIS A 35 1.29 3.57 17.83
N ARG A 36 0.61 3.72 18.97
CA ARG A 36 -0.33 2.73 19.47
C ARG A 36 -1.72 2.99 18.92
N VAL A 37 -2.45 1.92 18.62
CA VAL A 37 -3.84 1.98 18.18
C VAL A 37 -4.65 0.88 18.87
N THR A 38 -5.89 1.18 19.20
CA THR A 38 -6.85 0.18 19.69
C THR A 38 -7.73 -0.25 18.53
N ILE A 39 -7.74 -1.55 18.23
CA ILE A 39 -8.60 -2.16 17.21
C ILE A 39 -9.45 -3.21 17.91
N ASN A 40 -10.78 -3.01 17.94
CA ASN A 40 -11.73 -3.88 18.64
C ASN A 40 -11.26 -4.19 20.08
N ASP A 41 -11.02 -3.15 20.87
CA ASP A 41 -10.59 -3.19 22.28
C ASP A 41 -9.23 -3.84 22.55
N VAL A 42 -8.47 -4.17 21.51
CA VAL A 42 -7.11 -4.70 21.65
C VAL A 42 -6.09 -3.65 21.22
N LEU A 43 -5.12 -3.38 22.09
CA LEU A 43 -4.02 -2.45 21.84
C LEU A 43 -2.93 -3.10 20.97
N TYR A 44 -2.60 -2.44 19.87
CA TYR A 44 -1.52 -2.79 18.95
C TYR A 44 -0.53 -1.64 18.80
N TYR A 45 0.65 -1.97 18.29
CA TYR A 45 1.62 -1.00 17.79
C TYR A 45 1.65 -1.04 16.27
N VAL A 46 1.61 0.12 15.63
CA VAL A 46 1.65 0.26 14.17
C VAL A 46 2.79 1.19 13.80
N GLY A 47 3.56 0.85 12.77
CA GLY A 47 4.64 1.68 12.27
C GLY A 47 5.03 1.36 10.84
N ARG A 48 5.85 2.21 10.23
CA ARG A 48 6.45 1.90 8.93
C ARG A 48 7.44 0.75 9.04
N ALA A 49 7.32 -0.19 8.12
CA ALA A 49 8.28 -1.28 7.97
C ALA A 49 9.69 -0.74 7.72
N GLN A 50 10.67 -1.38 8.34
CA GLN A 50 12.11 -1.18 8.15
C GLN A 50 12.74 -2.39 7.47
N VAL A 51 13.96 -2.24 6.96
CA VAL A 51 14.71 -3.36 6.35
C VAL A 51 14.92 -4.51 7.35
N SER A 52 15.05 -4.20 8.65
CA SER A 52 15.13 -5.21 9.71
C SER A 52 13.86 -6.03 9.89
N ASP A 53 12.71 -5.53 9.42
CA ASP A 53 11.42 -6.20 9.54
C ASP A 53 11.19 -7.26 8.44
N ILE A 54 12.03 -7.29 7.39
CA ILE A 54 11.82 -8.14 6.20
C ILE A 54 11.71 -9.62 6.57
N LYS A 55 12.53 -10.09 7.51
CA LYS A 55 12.47 -11.50 7.94
C LYS A 55 11.11 -11.84 8.54
N GLU A 56 10.61 -11.00 9.46
CA GLU A 56 9.27 -11.18 10.05
C GLU A 56 8.15 -11.04 9.02
N ILE A 57 8.28 -10.12 8.04
CA ILE A 57 7.31 -9.99 6.94
C ILE A 57 7.20 -11.29 6.16
N LEU A 58 8.34 -11.88 5.78
CA LEU A 58 8.37 -13.16 5.07
C LEU A 58 7.81 -14.30 5.91
N ASP A 59 8.05 -14.32 7.22
CA ASP A 59 7.47 -15.31 8.13
C ASP A 59 5.93 -15.18 8.21
N VAL A 60 5.40 -13.96 8.22
CA VAL A 60 3.96 -13.71 8.13
C VAL A 60 3.41 -14.14 6.77
N GLU A 61 4.08 -13.85 5.66
CA GLU A 61 3.65 -14.31 4.33
C GLU A 61 3.58 -15.84 4.26
N ARG A 62 4.63 -16.54 4.70
CA ARG A 62 4.65 -18.02 4.73
C ARG A 62 3.48 -18.58 5.54
N ALA A 63 3.15 -17.97 6.67
CA ALA A 63 2.05 -18.43 7.51
C ALA A 63 0.66 -18.19 6.90
N VAL A 64 0.53 -17.23 5.97
CA VAL A 64 -0.76 -16.81 5.38
C VAL A 64 -0.97 -17.36 3.97
N TYR A 65 0.10 -17.57 3.20
CA TYR A 65 0.07 -18.01 1.81
C TYR A 65 0.57 -19.46 1.64
N ASP A 66 0.22 -20.33 2.59
CA ASP A 66 0.51 -21.78 2.55
C ASP A 66 2.00 -22.11 2.30
N GLY A 67 2.89 -21.37 2.98
CA GLY A 67 4.34 -21.53 2.88
C GLY A 67 4.99 -20.79 1.70
N GLN A 68 4.20 -20.17 0.83
CA GLN A 68 4.72 -19.39 -0.29
C GLN A 68 5.11 -17.97 0.12
N THR A 69 6.13 -17.44 -0.54
CA THR A 69 6.52 -16.02 -0.45
C THR A 69 6.61 -15.50 -1.88
N PRO A 70 5.57 -14.80 -2.39
CA PRO A 70 5.58 -14.27 -3.75
C PRO A 70 6.83 -13.41 -4.01
N TRP A 71 7.32 -12.73 -2.97
CA TRP A 71 8.51 -11.90 -3.00
C TRP A 71 9.60 -12.43 -2.10
N ASN A 72 10.86 -12.22 -2.49
CA ASN A 72 12.02 -12.55 -1.69
C ASN A 72 12.54 -11.32 -0.90
N GLU A 73 13.56 -11.52 -0.05
CA GLU A 73 14.16 -10.44 0.74
C GLU A 73 14.64 -9.25 -0.10
N LYS A 74 15.20 -9.50 -1.28
CA LYS A 74 15.71 -8.45 -2.17
C LYS A 74 14.57 -7.59 -2.73
N ALA A 75 13.45 -8.22 -3.09
CA ALA A 75 12.26 -7.53 -3.57
C ALA A 75 11.72 -6.58 -2.49
N PHE A 76 11.48 -7.07 -1.26
CA PHE A 76 11.08 -6.21 -0.15
C PHE A 76 12.11 -5.12 0.17
N ALA A 77 13.41 -5.45 0.18
CA ALA A 77 14.44 -4.45 0.46
C ALA A 77 14.48 -3.33 -0.59
N SER A 78 14.16 -3.63 -1.85
CA SER A 78 14.06 -2.61 -2.90
C SER A 78 12.86 -1.69 -2.68
N GLU A 79 11.72 -2.26 -2.28
CA GLU A 79 10.49 -1.53 -2.03
C GLU A 79 10.59 -0.65 -0.77
N LEU A 80 11.11 -1.18 0.34
CA LEU A 80 11.24 -0.44 1.60
C LEU A 80 12.21 0.75 1.52
N ARG A 81 13.16 0.73 0.59
CA ARG A 81 14.08 1.87 0.35
C ARG A 81 13.39 3.05 -0.33
N ARG A 82 12.29 2.84 -1.07
CA ARG A 82 11.58 3.87 -1.84
C ARG A 82 10.52 4.61 -1.03
N LYS A 83 10.95 5.52 -0.15
CA LYS A 83 10.04 6.17 0.82
C LYS A 83 9.04 7.18 0.24
N SER A 84 9.23 7.63 -1.01
CA SER A 84 8.38 8.66 -1.65
C SER A 84 7.07 8.12 -2.17
N ASP A 85 7.07 6.91 -2.70
CA ASP A 85 5.96 6.30 -3.43
C ASP A 85 5.66 4.88 -2.97
N ARG A 86 6.36 4.38 -1.94
CA ARG A 86 6.04 3.14 -1.25
C ARG A 86 5.66 3.39 0.20
N LEU A 87 4.62 2.70 0.66
CA LEU A 87 4.21 2.67 2.06
C LEU A 87 4.00 1.23 2.49
N TYR A 88 4.84 0.79 3.42
CA TYR A 88 4.70 -0.50 4.07
C TYR A 88 4.49 -0.26 5.55
N LEU A 89 3.44 -0.86 6.11
CA LEU A 89 3.10 -0.77 7.52
C LEU A 89 3.12 -2.15 8.14
N VAL A 90 3.58 -2.22 9.37
CA VAL A 90 3.59 -3.42 10.20
C VAL A 90 2.75 -3.19 11.44
N VAL A 91 2.07 -4.23 11.89
CA VAL A 91 1.28 -4.26 13.12
C VAL A 91 1.92 -5.27 14.07
N ARG A 92 2.15 -4.84 15.31
CA ARG A 92 2.74 -5.66 16.37
C ARG A 92 1.84 -5.77 17.57
N LYS A 93 1.84 -6.94 18.20
CA LYS A 93 1.28 -7.18 19.53
C LYS A 93 2.36 -7.85 20.39
N ASN A 94 2.65 -7.28 21.55
CA ASN A 94 3.66 -7.81 22.49
C ASN A 94 4.99 -8.13 21.75
N ASP A 95 5.47 -7.18 20.95
CA ASP A 95 6.68 -7.23 20.12
C ASP A 95 6.72 -8.29 19.01
N ARG A 96 5.63 -9.06 18.80
CA ARG A 96 5.48 -9.96 17.65
C ARG A 96 4.75 -9.25 16.51
N MET A 97 5.28 -9.33 15.28
CA MET A 97 4.52 -8.91 14.09
C MET A 97 3.34 -9.85 13.85
N VAL A 98 2.15 -9.25 13.72
CA VAL A 98 0.89 -9.99 13.52
C VAL A 98 0.26 -9.73 12.17
N ALA A 99 0.65 -8.63 11.51
CA ALA A 99 0.18 -8.26 10.19
C ALA A 99 1.11 -7.26 9.52
N PHE A 100 1.02 -7.17 8.20
CA PHE A 100 1.58 -6.07 7.43
C PHE A 100 0.72 -5.76 6.20
N ILE A 101 0.94 -4.57 5.63
CA ILE A 101 0.38 -4.14 4.35
C ILE A 101 1.44 -3.38 3.57
N GLY A 102 1.46 -3.55 2.25
CA GLY A 102 2.32 -2.85 1.32
C GLY A 102 1.49 -2.09 0.28
N SER A 103 1.98 -0.93 -0.13
CA SER A 103 1.39 -0.19 -1.25
C SER A 103 2.41 0.59 -2.06
N SER A 104 2.05 0.83 -3.31
CA SER A 104 2.83 1.54 -4.31
C SER A 104 1.98 2.60 -5.00
N TYR A 105 2.46 3.84 -5.08
CA TYR A 105 1.76 4.93 -5.73
C TYR A 105 2.30 5.21 -7.13
N SER A 106 1.42 5.17 -8.13
CA SER A 106 1.70 5.58 -9.51
C SER A 106 1.16 6.99 -9.75
N ARG A 107 2.06 7.97 -9.87
CA ARG A 107 1.68 9.37 -10.13
C ARG A 107 0.99 9.57 -11.48
N GLY A 108 1.41 8.85 -12.50
CA GLY A 108 0.85 8.97 -13.84
C GLY A 108 -0.60 8.47 -13.89
N ALA A 109 -0.86 7.33 -13.26
CA ALA A 109 -2.20 6.77 -13.16
C ALA A 109 -3.05 7.43 -12.04
N LYS A 110 -2.41 8.15 -11.10
CA LYS A 110 -2.99 8.58 -9.83
C LYS A 110 -3.64 7.42 -9.06
N ASP A 111 -2.96 6.27 -9.06
CA ASP A 111 -3.43 5.06 -8.41
C ASP A 111 -2.48 4.67 -7.28
N LEU A 112 -3.03 4.41 -6.10
CA LEU A 112 -2.30 3.80 -5.00
C LEU A 112 -2.68 2.32 -4.91
N HIS A 113 -1.78 1.49 -5.41
CA HIS A 113 -1.97 0.06 -5.53
C HIS A 113 -1.52 -0.68 -4.27
N VAL A 114 -2.37 -1.53 -3.68
CA VAL A 114 -2.03 -2.40 -2.55
C VAL A 114 -1.34 -3.65 -3.07
N THR A 115 -0.04 -3.78 -2.76
CA THR A 115 0.80 -4.87 -3.29
C THR A 115 0.68 -6.15 -2.47
N ASN A 116 0.51 -6.01 -1.16
CA ASN A 116 0.47 -7.13 -0.21
C ASN A 116 -0.41 -6.74 0.97
N ILE A 117 -1.15 -7.71 1.50
CA ILE A 117 -1.76 -7.61 2.82
C ILE A 117 -1.82 -9.01 3.42
N ALA A 118 -1.29 -9.15 4.62
CA ALA A 118 -1.29 -10.41 5.34
C ALA A 118 -1.54 -10.16 6.83
N VAL A 119 -2.41 -10.99 7.40
CA VAL A 119 -2.70 -11.03 8.83
C VAL A 119 -2.56 -12.49 9.26
N LEU A 120 -1.71 -12.74 10.25
CA LEU A 120 -1.50 -14.08 10.79
C LEU A 120 -2.83 -14.76 11.12
N PRO A 121 -3.01 -16.06 10.83
CA PRO A 121 -4.31 -16.75 10.96
C PRO A 121 -5.00 -16.54 12.31
N GLU A 122 -4.28 -16.62 13.43
CA GLU A 122 -4.80 -16.46 14.78
C GLU A 122 -5.19 -15.00 15.14
N TRP A 123 -4.78 -14.04 14.31
CA TRP A 123 -5.09 -12.61 14.43
C TRP A 123 -6.14 -12.12 13.41
N GLN A 124 -6.63 -13.00 12.54
CA GLN A 124 -7.68 -12.67 11.58
C GLN A 124 -9.03 -12.44 12.27
N ARG A 125 -9.96 -11.78 11.56
CA ARG A 125 -11.30 -11.42 12.07
C ARG A 125 -11.31 -10.50 13.30
N LYS A 126 -10.18 -9.87 13.61
CA LYS A 126 -10.03 -8.87 14.69
C LYS A 126 -9.99 -7.42 14.18
N GLY A 127 -10.40 -7.17 12.93
CA GLY A 127 -10.43 -5.82 12.34
C GLY A 127 -9.09 -5.28 11.83
N ILE A 128 -7.98 -6.03 11.97
CA ILE A 128 -6.62 -5.56 11.61
C ILE A 128 -6.50 -5.23 10.12
N ALA A 129 -6.98 -6.11 9.23
CA ALA A 129 -6.94 -5.87 7.78
C ALA A 129 -7.74 -4.61 7.40
N THR A 130 -8.95 -4.45 7.95
CA THR A 130 -9.80 -3.28 7.76
C THR A 130 -9.11 -2.00 8.22
N PHE A 131 -8.44 -2.01 9.37
CA PHE A 131 -7.67 -0.87 9.86
C PHE A 131 -6.52 -0.50 8.91
N LEU A 132 -5.75 -1.50 8.43
CA LEU A 132 -4.64 -1.29 7.51
C LEU A 132 -5.11 -0.72 6.18
N LEU A 133 -6.18 -1.29 5.60
CA LEU A 133 -6.77 -0.80 4.35
C LEU A 133 -7.30 0.63 4.49
N ASN A 134 -8.04 0.94 5.57
CA ASN A 134 -8.49 2.31 5.82
C ASN A 134 -7.32 3.29 5.99
N THR A 135 -6.21 2.85 6.59
CA THR A 135 -5.00 3.66 6.67
C THR A 135 -4.44 3.96 5.28
N ILE A 136 -4.39 2.95 4.40
CA ILE A 136 -3.95 3.12 3.02
C ILE A 136 -4.89 4.05 2.24
N ILE A 137 -6.21 3.84 2.31
CA ILE A 137 -7.23 4.67 1.65
C ILE A 137 -7.09 6.13 2.11
N HIS A 138 -6.96 6.37 3.42
CA HIS A 138 -6.76 7.72 3.94
C HIS A 138 -5.49 8.36 3.36
N LYS A 139 -4.40 7.60 3.21
CA LYS A 139 -3.17 8.09 2.61
C LYS A 139 -3.32 8.41 1.13
N ALA A 140 -4.03 7.57 0.38
CA ALA A 140 -4.37 7.83 -1.02
C ALA A 140 -5.15 9.14 -1.19
N THR A 141 -6.13 9.42 -0.31
CA THR A 141 -6.88 10.70 -0.31
C THR A 141 -6.00 11.92 0.05
N LYS A 142 -4.90 11.74 0.79
CA LYS A 142 -3.98 12.83 1.16
C LYS A 142 -2.96 13.16 0.08
N ILE A 143 -2.72 12.26 -0.86
CA ILE A 143 -1.84 12.46 -2.03
C ILE A 143 -2.63 12.71 -3.32
N ASP A 144 -3.94 12.96 -3.18
CA ASP A 144 -4.89 13.21 -4.27
C ASP A 144 -4.83 12.12 -5.38
N ALA A 145 -4.70 10.87 -4.94
CA ALA A 145 -4.94 9.70 -5.78
C ALA A 145 -6.41 9.67 -6.20
N LYS A 146 -6.67 9.17 -7.41
CA LYS A 146 -8.01 8.98 -7.97
C LYS A 146 -8.63 7.65 -7.55
N GLN A 147 -7.82 6.67 -7.19
CA GLN A 147 -8.30 5.35 -6.80
C GLN A 147 -7.28 4.62 -5.92
N VAL A 148 -7.75 3.54 -5.30
CA VAL A 148 -6.93 2.49 -4.70
C VAL A 148 -7.25 1.18 -5.40
N SER A 149 -6.25 0.48 -5.91
CA SER A 149 -6.41 -0.82 -6.59
C SER A 149 -5.74 -1.96 -5.81
N LEU A 150 -6.17 -3.19 -6.10
CA LEU A 150 -5.53 -4.42 -5.64
C LEU A 150 -5.94 -5.59 -6.54
N GLU A 151 -5.10 -6.63 -6.59
CA GLU A 151 -5.50 -7.95 -7.07
C GLU A 151 -5.76 -8.92 -5.91
N VAL A 152 -6.76 -9.78 -6.08
CA VAL A 152 -7.07 -10.85 -5.13
C VAL A 152 -7.38 -12.16 -5.84
N ARG A 153 -6.86 -13.27 -5.33
CA ARG A 153 -7.20 -14.64 -5.77
C ARG A 153 -8.72 -14.83 -5.88
N ALA A 154 -9.18 -15.40 -6.98
CA ALA A 154 -10.60 -15.67 -7.23
C ALA A 154 -11.22 -16.60 -6.17
N SER A 155 -10.44 -17.52 -5.60
CA SER A 155 -10.86 -18.39 -4.50
C SER A 155 -10.93 -17.70 -3.13
N ASN A 156 -10.30 -16.52 -2.97
CA ASN A 156 -10.20 -15.84 -1.68
C ASN A 156 -11.43 -14.96 -1.40
N GLU A 157 -12.61 -15.59 -1.34
CA GLU A 157 -13.88 -14.91 -1.09
C GLU A 157 -13.88 -14.07 0.19
N LYS A 158 -13.15 -14.50 1.21
CA LYS A 158 -13.06 -13.80 2.50
C LYS A 158 -12.38 -12.44 2.34
N ALA A 159 -11.28 -12.39 1.58
CA ALA A 159 -10.61 -11.13 1.27
C ALA A 159 -11.50 -10.26 0.38
N GLN A 160 -12.09 -10.83 -0.67
CA GLN A 160 -13.02 -10.12 -1.56
C GLN A 160 -14.19 -9.48 -0.80
N LYS A 161 -14.83 -10.20 0.12
CA LYS A 161 -15.89 -9.67 0.99
C LYS A 161 -15.39 -8.53 1.89
N THR A 162 -14.15 -8.63 2.38
CA THR A 162 -13.53 -7.55 3.17
C THR A 162 -13.31 -6.30 2.33
N TYR A 163 -12.77 -6.45 1.12
CA TYR A 163 -12.55 -5.32 0.19
C TYR A 163 -13.88 -4.70 -0.25
N ALA A 164 -14.86 -5.52 -0.63
CA ALA A 164 -16.20 -5.05 -0.99
C ALA A 164 -16.88 -4.26 0.15
N SER A 165 -16.71 -4.70 1.41
CA SER A 165 -17.24 -3.96 2.56
C SER A 165 -16.63 -2.57 2.78
N LEU A 166 -15.46 -2.32 2.18
CA LEU A 166 -14.78 -1.03 2.17
C LEU A 166 -15.08 -0.21 0.91
N GLY A 167 -15.95 -0.69 0.03
CA GLY A 167 -16.37 -0.03 -1.20
C GLY A 167 -15.50 -0.34 -2.42
N PHE A 168 -14.62 -1.34 -2.36
CA PHE A 168 -13.93 -1.81 -3.56
C PHE A 168 -14.92 -2.56 -4.47
N GLU A 169 -14.88 -2.25 -5.76
CA GLU A 169 -15.69 -2.85 -6.81
C GLU A 169 -14.82 -3.75 -7.68
N SER A 170 -15.38 -4.83 -8.23
CA SER A 170 -14.68 -5.70 -9.17
C SER A 170 -14.64 -5.06 -10.56
N HIS A 171 -13.44 -4.93 -11.14
CA HIS A 171 -13.21 -4.29 -12.44
C HIS A 171 -12.77 -5.28 -13.53
N GLY A 172 -12.52 -6.54 -13.19
CA GLY A 172 -12.17 -7.56 -14.16
C GLY A 172 -11.52 -8.79 -13.54
N VAL A 173 -11.27 -9.78 -14.38
CA VAL A 173 -10.54 -11.01 -14.03
C VAL A 173 -9.29 -11.10 -14.90
N GLN A 174 -8.14 -11.28 -14.27
CA GLN A 174 -6.88 -11.57 -14.93
C GLN A 174 -6.65 -13.08 -14.87
N ALA A 175 -6.88 -13.74 -16.01
CA ALA A 175 -6.77 -15.20 -16.10
C ALA A 175 -5.32 -15.66 -15.91
N GLY A 176 -5.10 -16.69 -15.09
CA GLY A 176 -3.77 -17.28 -14.88
C GLY A 176 -2.74 -16.35 -14.24
N TYR A 177 -3.18 -15.34 -13.48
CA TYR A 177 -2.33 -14.28 -12.94
C TYR A 177 -1.29 -14.79 -11.93
N TYR A 178 -1.69 -15.65 -11.00
CA TYR A 178 -0.78 -16.13 -9.96
C TYR A 178 0.16 -17.21 -10.50
N PHE A 179 1.46 -16.93 -10.36
CA PHE A 179 2.49 -17.87 -10.79
C PHE A 179 2.50 -19.12 -9.91
N GLY A 180 2.46 -20.30 -10.55
CA GLY A 180 2.54 -21.61 -9.88
C GLY A 180 1.28 -22.44 -10.04
N ASP A 181 0.15 -21.93 -9.52
CA ASP A 181 -1.15 -22.61 -9.63
C ASP A 181 -2.02 -22.09 -10.79
N HIS A 182 -1.59 -21.02 -11.45
CA HIS A 182 -2.33 -20.35 -12.53
C HIS A 182 -3.74 -19.93 -12.10
N GLU A 183 -3.90 -19.60 -10.81
CA GLU A 183 -5.17 -19.09 -10.34
C GLU A 183 -5.45 -17.69 -10.91
N ASP A 184 -6.72 -17.46 -11.24
CA ASP A 184 -7.20 -16.16 -11.66
C ASP A 184 -7.14 -15.15 -10.52
N ALA A 185 -6.86 -13.90 -10.88
CA ALA A 185 -6.97 -12.77 -9.99
C ALA A 185 -8.17 -11.90 -10.36
N ILE A 186 -8.90 -11.42 -9.36
CA ILE A 186 -9.91 -10.38 -9.51
C ILE A 186 -9.24 -9.04 -9.23
N ASP A 187 -9.31 -8.13 -10.20
CA ASP A 187 -8.91 -6.74 -10.02
C ASP A 187 -10.04 -5.99 -9.31
N MET A 188 -9.73 -5.39 -8.16
CA MET A 188 -10.67 -4.63 -7.37
C MET A 188 -10.19 -3.19 -7.19
N VAL A 189 -11.09 -2.24 -7.40
CA VAL A 189 -10.80 -0.80 -7.36
C VAL A 189 -11.76 -0.08 -6.42
N LEU A 190 -11.23 0.80 -5.59
CA LEU A 190 -11.99 1.80 -4.86
C LEU A 190 -11.76 3.17 -5.51
N PRO A 191 -12.76 3.72 -6.24
CA PRO A 191 -12.70 5.09 -6.73
C PRO A 191 -12.69 6.08 -5.57
N LEU A 192 -11.79 7.06 -5.61
CA LEU A 192 -11.72 8.15 -4.63
C LEU A 192 -12.34 9.40 -5.26
N LYS A 193 -13.24 10.05 -4.53
CA LYS A 193 -13.81 11.33 -4.96
C LYS A 193 -12.72 12.41 -4.95
N GLU A 194 -12.67 13.21 -6.01
CA GLU A 194 -11.89 14.46 -5.98
C GLU A 194 -12.47 15.36 -4.88
N LYS A 195 -11.60 16.04 -4.11
CA LYS A 195 -12.07 17.07 -3.19
C LYS A 195 -12.59 18.22 -4.04
N GLU A 196 -13.87 18.55 -3.87
CA GLU A 196 -14.48 19.78 -4.40
C GLU A 196 -13.77 21.04 -3.87
#